data_AF-A0A9Q0FZP7-F1
#
_entry.id   AF-A0A9Q0FZP7-F1
#
_cell.length_a   1.000
_cell.length_b   1.000
_cell.length_c   1.000
_cell.angle_alpha   90.00
_cell.angle_beta   90.00
_cell.angle_gamma   90.00
#
_symmetry.space_group_name_H-M   'P 1'
#
loop_
_entity.id
_entity.type
_entity.pdbx_description
1 polymer ?
#
loop_
_entity_poly.entity_id
_entity_poly.type
_entity_poly.pdbx_seq_one_letter_code
_entity_poly.pdbx_strand_id
1 'polypeptide(L)'
;VEESSPIISSCAAKLSKNCGDEVKHSVLGLQGSVPTDKCCRQLVRSGKTCHDAFAQLLVSREPASQKSSILENSKTIWEECVEVVAQPPVIRQSLESALEIPKSGLWSRPFNPQSNL
;
A
#
# COMPACT_ATOMS: atom_id res chain seq x y z
N VAL A 1 -7.24 21.27 21.44
CA VAL A 1 -6.66 20.97 20.11
C VAL A 1 -5.32 20.35 20.41
N GLU A 2 -5.21 19.03 20.30
CA GLU A 2 -3.98 18.33 20.67
C GLU A 2 -2.93 18.61 19.59
N GLU A 3 -1.96 19.42 19.98
CA GLU A 3 -0.89 19.92 19.13
C GLU A 3 -0.06 18.72 18.64
N SER A 4 -0.26 18.36 17.38
CA SER A 4 0.59 17.40 16.67
C SER A 4 2.04 17.83 16.89
N SER A 5 2.83 16.99 17.57
CA SER A 5 4.25 17.22 17.87
C SER A 5 4.98 17.83 16.65
N PRO A 6 5.92 18.78 16.80
CA PRO A 6 6.58 19.47 15.68
C PRO A 6 7.21 18.52 14.65
N ILE A 7 7.55 17.29 15.07
CA ILE A 7 7.97 16.21 14.18
C ILE A 7 6.82 15.77 13.26
N ILE A 8 5.63 15.50 13.80
CA ILE A 8 4.47 15.01 13.05
C ILE A 8 3.97 16.07 12.05
N SER A 9 3.96 17.35 12.42
CA SER A 9 3.54 18.43 11.50
C SER A 9 4.55 18.64 10.36
N SER A 10 5.85 18.58 10.64
CA SER A 10 6.91 18.61 9.63
C SER A 10 6.86 17.40 8.71
N CYS A 11 6.52 16.22 9.24
CA CYS A 11 6.37 14.99 8.48
C CYS A 11 5.12 15.00 7.59
N ALA A 12 3.98 15.48 8.12
CA ALA A 12 2.74 15.59 7.37
C ALA A 12 2.88 16.53 6.17
N ALA A 13 3.68 17.60 6.28
CA ALA A 13 3.95 18.51 5.17
C ALA A 13 4.71 17.86 3.99
N LYS A 14 5.38 16.71 4.21
CA LYS A 14 6.13 15.98 3.18
C LYS A 14 5.31 14.94 2.43
N LEU A 15 4.09 14.68 2.87
CA LEU A 15 3.16 13.74 2.27
C LEU A 15 1.97 14.51 1.70
N SER A 16 1.52 14.18 0.49
CA SER A 16 0.21 14.63 0.05
C SER A 16 -0.87 14.02 0.95
N LYS A 17 -2.01 14.72 1.10
CA LYS A 17 -3.15 14.21 1.87
C LYS A 17 -3.54 12.79 1.44
N ASN A 18 -3.67 12.55 0.13
CA ASN A 18 -4.02 11.23 -0.41
C ASN A 18 -2.98 10.17 -0.05
N CYS A 19 -1.69 10.50 -0.10
CA CYS A 19 -0.65 9.54 0.26
C CYS A 19 -0.67 9.24 1.78
N GLY A 20 -0.92 10.25 2.62
CA GLY A 20 -1.15 10.02 4.04
C GLY A 20 -2.35 9.09 4.31
N ASP A 21 -3.44 9.25 3.56
CA ASP A 21 -4.63 8.39 3.66
C ASP A 21 -4.33 6.95 3.19
N GLU A 22 -3.59 6.76 2.09
CA GLU A 22 -3.13 5.43 1.62
C GLU A 22 -2.27 4.73 2.70
N VAL A 23 -1.24 5.40 3.21
CA VAL A 23 -0.36 4.84 4.25
C VAL A 23 -1.16 4.50 5.49
N LYS A 24 -2.08 5.37 5.92
CA LYS A 24 -2.96 5.10 7.07
C LYS A 24 -3.78 3.82 6.84
N HIS A 25 -4.44 3.69 5.69
CA HIS A 25 -5.29 2.55 5.41
C HIS A 25 -4.49 1.25 5.34
N SER A 26 -3.31 1.25 4.72
CA SER A 26 -2.43 0.08 4.72
C SER A 26 -1.97 -0.26 6.14
N VAL A 27 -1.54 0.71 6.96
CA VAL A 27 -1.07 0.45 8.35
C VAL A 27 -2.20 -0.11 9.22
N LEU A 28 -3.41 0.42 9.09
CA LEU A 28 -4.59 -0.09 9.80
C LEU A 28 -5.10 -1.43 9.25
N GLY A 29 -4.46 -1.99 8.20
CA GLY A 29 -4.91 -3.22 7.56
C GLY A 29 -6.27 -3.11 6.86
N LEU A 30 -6.73 -1.88 6.60
CA LEU A 30 -7.96 -1.60 5.85
C LEU A 30 -7.76 -1.81 4.34
N GLN A 31 -6.51 -1.75 3.91
CA GLN A 31 -6.10 -2.02 2.54
C GLN A 31 -5.10 -3.18 2.53
N GLY A 32 -5.43 -4.25 1.81
CA GLY A 32 -4.58 -5.43 1.68
C GLY A 32 -3.40 -5.26 0.71
N SER A 33 -3.07 -4.03 0.34
CA SER A 33 -2.00 -3.71 -0.60
C SER A 33 -1.10 -2.61 -0.05
N VAL A 34 0.17 -2.67 -0.46
CA VAL A 34 1.18 -1.62 -0.28
C VAL A 34 0.65 -0.29 -0.86
N PRO A 35 1.03 0.88 -0.29
CA PRO A 35 0.78 2.17 -0.92
C PRO A 35 1.28 2.22 -2.37
N THR A 36 0.70 3.12 -3.16
CA THR A 36 1.12 3.27 -4.56
C THR A 36 2.60 3.62 -4.67
N ASP A 37 3.24 3.30 -5.78
CA ASP A 37 4.67 3.59 -6.02
C ASP A 37 5.00 5.09 -5.86
N LYS A 38 4.11 5.96 -6.32
CA LYS A 38 4.19 7.41 -6.09
C LYS A 38 4.13 7.76 -4.60
N CYS A 39 3.32 7.05 -3.83
CA CYS A 39 3.18 7.28 -2.40
C CYS A 39 4.38 6.70 -1.61
N CYS A 40 4.86 5.50 -1.95
CA CYS A 40 6.09 4.94 -1.38
C CYS A 40 7.31 5.86 -1.59
N ARG A 41 7.46 6.47 -2.78
CA ARG A 41 8.51 7.48 -3.00
C ARG A 41 8.40 8.69 -2.07
N GLN A 42 7.19 9.19 -1.83
CA GLN A 42 6.97 10.30 -0.89
C GLN A 42 7.26 9.87 0.56
N LEU A 43 6.78 8.69 0.95
CA LEU A 43 6.98 8.13 2.28
C LEU A 43 8.47 7.93 2.59
N VAL A 44 9.21 7.26 1.71
CA VAL A 44 10.66 7.03 1.86
C VAL A 44 11.42 8.36 1.89
N ARG A 45 11.06 9.32 1.03
CA ARG A 45 11.65 10.67 1.04
C ARG A 45 11.33 11.45 2.32
N SER A 46 10.17 11.20 2.95
CA SER A 46 9.83 11.79 4.26
C SER A 46 10.74 11.27 5.37
N GLY A 47 11.23 10.04 5.22
CA GLY A 47 12.20 9.39 6.10
C GLY A 47 11.54 8.45 7.12
N LYS A 48 12.33 7.48 7.61
CA LYS A 48 11.84 6.44 8.53
C LYS A 48 11.28 7.03 9.83
N THR A 49 11.91 8.08 10.35
CA THR A 49 11.44 8.79 11.55
C THR A 49 10.02 9.32 11.40
N CYS A 50 9.65 9.82 10.22
CA CYS A 50 8.31 10.31 9.96
C CYS A 50 7.28 9.17 9.92
N HIS A 51 7.65 8.06 9.30
CA HIS A 51 6.84 6.86 9.26
C HIS A 51 6.62 6.25 10.66
N ASP A 52 7.69 6.08 11.43
CA ASP A 52 7.63 5.55 12.79
C ASP A 52 6.79 6.45 13.70
N ALA A 53 6.97 7.79 13.62
CA ALA A 53 6.16 8.74 14.39
C ALA A 53 4.68 8.68 14.02
N PHE A 54 4.37 8.50 12.73
CA PHE A 54 2.99 8.32 12.27
C PHE A 54 2.37 7.01 12.79
N ALA A 55 3.12 5.91 12.76
CA ALA A 55 2.68 4.64 13.31
C ALA A 55 2.40 4.72 14.82
N GLN A 56 3.28 5.38 15.58
CA GLN A 56 3.08 5.61 17.01
C GLN A 56 1.83 6.45 17.31
N LEU A 57 1.54 7.45 16.46
CA LEU A 57 0.30 8.22 16.56
C LEU A 57 -0.95 7.37 16.32
N LEU A 58 -0.89 6.39 15.40
CA LEU A 58 -1.99 5.44 15.20
C LEU A 58 -2.12 4.51 16.41
N VAL A 59 -1.01 3.97 16.93
CA VAL A 59 -0.99 3.14 18.15
C VAL A 59 -1.59 3.87 19.37
N SER A 60 -1.40 5.18 19.48
CA SER A 60 -1.96 5.97 20.59
C SER A 60 -3.46 6.22 20.44
N ARG A 61 -4.01 6.13 19.22
CA ARG A 61 -5.42 6.44 18.90
C ARG A 61 -6.30 5.20 18.75
N GLU A 62 -5.71 4.06 18.42
CA GLU A 62 -6.42 2.81 18.16
C GLU A 62 -6.54 1.92 19.42
N PRO A 63 -7.56 1.04 19.48
CA PRO A 63 -7.76 0.16 20.63
C PRO A 63 -6.59 -0.80 20.82
N ALA A 64 -6.38 -1.24 22.08
CA ALA A 64 -5.26 -2.11 22.46
C ALA A 64 -5.16 -3.39 21.62
N SER A 65 -6.30 -3.93 21.18
CA SER A 65 -6.37 -5.12 20.31
C SER A 65 -5.74 -4.93 18.93
N GLN A 66 -5.60 -3.70 18.43
CA GLN A 66 -5.05 -3.41 17.11
C GLN A 66 -3.58 -2.96 17.14
N LYS A 67 -3.05 -2.60 18.32
CA LYS A 67 -1.73 -1.96 18.44
C LYS A 67 -0.59 -2.82 17.91
N SER A 68 -0.61 -4.12 18.18
CA SER A 68 0.41 -5.05 17.67
C SER A 68 0.37 -5.13 16.14
N SER A 69 -0.83 -5.29 15.57
CA SER A 69 -1.02 -5.35 14.12
C SER A 69 -0.61 -4.04 13.43
N ILE A 70 -0.90 -2.89 14.04
CA ILE A 70 -0.48 -1.58 13.53
C ILE A 70 1.05 -1.48 13.44
N LEU A 71 1.77 -1.91 14.49
CA LEU A 71 3.23 -1.89 14.50
C LEU A 71 3.83 -2.85 13.47
N GLU A 72 3.26 -4.05 13.36
CA GLU A 72 3.68 -5.06 12.38
C GLU A 72 3.45 -4.57 10.95
N ASN A 73 2.22 -4.14 10.63
CA ASN A 73 1.87 -3.59 9.32
C ASN A 73 2.72 -2.37 8.97
N SER A 74 2.95 -1.48 9.93
CA SER A 74 3.83 -0.32 9.74
C SER A 74 5.23 -0.73 9.34
N LYS A 75 5.83 -1.73 10.00
CA LYS A 75 7.15 -2.24 9.64
C LYS A 75 7.15 -2.80 8.22
N THR A 76 6.20 -3.67 7.89
CA THR A 76 6.06 -4.29 6.57
C THR A 76 5.94 -3.25 5.47
N ILE A 77 5.07 -2.26 5.64
CA ILE A 77 4.85 -1.18 4.64
C ILE A 77 6.12 -0.37 4.41
N TRP A 78 6.89 -0.10 5.46
CA TRP A 78 8.16 0.61 5.30
C TRP A 78 9.15 -0.19 4.46
N GLU A 79 9.32 -1.48 4.77
CA GLU A 79 10.23 -2.38 4.07
C GLU A 79 9.83 -2.52 2.59
N GLU A 80 8.55 -2.76 2.32
CA GLU A 80 8.01 -2.85 0.96
C GLU A 80 8.19 -1.54 0.19
N CYS A 81 7.91 -0.38 0.81
CA CYS A 81 8.13 0.90 0.14
C CYS A 81 9.61 1.21 -0.12
N VAL A 82 10.54 0.75 0.74
CA VAL A 82 11.98 0.86 0.47
C VAL A 82 12.36 0.01 -0.74
N GLU A 83 11.83 -1.22 -0.84
CA GLU A 83 12.04 -2.07 -2.01
C GLU A 83 11.44 -1.47 -3.29
N VAL A 84 10.27 -0.84 -3.20
CA VAL A 84 9.65 -0.08 -4.31
C VAL A 84 10.58 0.99 -4.84
N VAL A 85 11.19 1.76 -3.95
CA VAL A 85 12.08 2.86 -4.34
C VAL A 85 13.44 2.35 -4.81
N ALA A 86 13.91 1.20 -4.31
CA ALA A 86 15.18 0.59 -4.70
C ALA A 86 15.14 -0.06 -6.09
N GLN A 87 13.96 -0.46 -6.59
CA GLN A 87 13.83 -1.07 -7.91
C GLN A 87 13.84 -0.01 -9.03
N PRO A 88 14.62 -0.21 -10.10
CA PRO A 88 14.51 0.63 -11.30
C PRO A 88 13.08 0.55 -11.87
N PRO A 89 12.55 1.65 -12.46
CA PRO A 89 11.20 1.70 -13.04
C PRO A 89 10.89 0.57 -14.04
N VAL A 90 11.94 -0.01 -14.64
CA VAL A 90 11.87 -1.01 -15.71
C VAL A 90 11.58 -2.43 -15.18
N ILE A 91 11.98 -2.78 -13.94
CA ILE A 91 11.84 -4.17 -13.45
C ILE A 91 10.41 -4.48 -12.97
N ARG A 92 9.67 -3.50 -12.47
CA ARG A 92 8.31 -3.72 -11.92
C ARG A 92 7.25 -4.07 -12.98
N GLN A 93 7.25 -3.39 -14.12
CA GLN A 93 6.30 -3.67 -15.21
C GLN A 93 6.46 -5.10 -15.77
N SER A 94 7.66 -5.65 -15.73
CA SER A 94 7.92 -7.03 -16.15
C SER A 94 7.40 -8.08 -15.16
N LEU A 95 7.27 -7.76 -13.86
CA LEU A 95 6.77 -8.72 -12.87
C LEU A 95 5.23 -8.78 -12.84
N GLU A 96 4.53 -7.66 -13.04
CA GLU A 96 3.07 -7.64 -13.22
C GLU A 96 2.64 -8.43 -14.47
N SER A 97 3.46 -8.42 -15.53
CA SER A 97 3.23 -9.22 -16.74
C SER A 97 3.32 -10.74 -16.49
N ALA A 98 3.97 -11.20 -15.42
CA ALA A 98 4.11 -12.61 -15.10
C ALA A 98 2.92 -13.20 -14.30
N LEU A 99 2.01 -12.35 -13.80
CA LEU A 99 0.81 -12.76 -13.04
C LEU A 99 -0.51 -12.55 -13.81
N GLU A 100 -0.45 -12.09 -15.06
CA GLU A 100 -1.59 -12.09 -15.98
C GLU A 100 -1.93 -13.53 -16.41
N ILE A 101 -2.66 -14.25 -15.55
CA ILE A 101 -3.51 -15.35 -16.02
C ILE A 101 -4.47 -14.73 -17.05
N PRO A 102 -4.52 -15.21 -18.31
CA PRO A 102 -5.29 -14.54 -19.35
C PRO A 102 -6.79 -14.57 -19.03
N LYS A 103 -7.31 -13.44 -18.56
CA LYS A 103 -8.74 -13.17 -18.42
C LYS A 103 -9.33 -12.83 -19.79
N SER A 104 -9.35 -13.76 -20.73
CA SER A 104 -10.27 -13.76 -21.88
C SER A 104 -9.91 -14.85 -22.89
N GLY A 105 -10.62 -15.98 -22.79
CA GLY A 105 -10.56 -17.06 -23.77
C GLY A 105 -11.78 -17.97 -23.72
N LEU A 106 -12.95 -17.45 -23.33
CA LEU A 106 -14.22 -18.17 -23.35
C LEU A 106 -15.28 -17.29 -23.99
N TRP A 107 -15.23 -17.16 -25.31
CA TRP A 107 -16.42 -16.94 -26.10
C TRP A 107 -16.20 -17.42 -27.53
N SER A 108 -17.15 -18.22 -27.99
CA SER A 108 -17.42 -18.64 -29.37
C SER A 108 -17.22 -20.12 -29.67
N ARG A 109 -18.07 -20.96 -29.08
CA ARG A 109 -18.68 -22.05 -29.85
C ARG A 109 -20.20 -21.88 -29.78
N PRO A 110 -20.89 -21.61 -30.90
CA PRO A 110 -22.35 -21.66 -30.89
C PRO A 110 -22.78 -23.11 -30.61
N PHE A 111 -23.69 -23.27 -29.66
CA PHE A 111 -24.35 -24.54 -29.40
C PHE A 111 -25.22 -24.87 -30.62
N ASN A 112 -24.88 -25.92 -31.37
CA ASN A 112 -25.69 -26.43 -32.46
C ASN A 112 -26.43 -27.70 -31.99
N PRO A 113 -27.73 -27.64 -31.68
CA PRO A 113 -28.49 -28.81 -31.26
C PRO A 113 -29.25 -29.40 -32.45
N GLN A 114 -28.56 -29.95 -33.45
CA GLN A 114 -29.20 -30.85 -34.44
C GLN A 114 -28.18 -31.60 -35.30
N SER A 115 -28.04 -32.90 -35.02
CA SER A 115 -27.93 -33.96 -36.04
C SER A 115 -27.95 -35.32 -35.36
N ASN A 116 -29.09 -36.00 -35.47
CA ASN A 116 -29.23 -37.44 -35.27
C ASN A 116 -28.33 -38.21 -36.25
N LEU A 117 -27.72 -39.29 -35.77
CA LEU A 117 -27.52 -40.57 -36.45
C LEU A 117 -27.29 -41.66 -35.41
#